data_AF-A0A7X7JH35-F1
#
_entry.id   AF-A0A7X7JH35-F1
#
_cell.length_a   1.000
_cell.length_b   1.000
_cell.length_c   1.000
_cell.angle_alpha   90.00
_cell.angle_beta   90.00
_cell.angle_gamma   90.00
#
_symmetry.space_group_name_H-M   'P 1'
#
loop_
_entity.id
_entity.type
_entity.pdbx_description
1 polymer ?
#
loop_
_entity_poly.entity_id
_entity_poly.type
_entity_poly.pdbx_seq_one_letter_code
_entity_poly.pdbx_strand_id
1 'polypeptide(L)' 'RHRVARRLRHICVGLVHSVPDGTDVVIRALPGAATADSHELEEQVRGLLRRMNLLEHVTESVSESV' A
#
# COMPACT_ATOMS: atom_id res chain seq x y z
N ARG A 1 -7.96 -15.86 6.84
CA ARG A 1 -7.86 -14.50 7.43
C ARG A 1 -6.41 -14.10 7.73
N HIS A 2 -5.63 -14.89 8.48
CA HIS A 2 -4.24 -14.55 8.81
C HIS A 2 -3.31 -14.50 7.58
N ARG A 3 -3.52 -15.40 6.61
CA ARG A 3 -2.79 -15.43 5.33
C ARG A 3 -2.89 -14.10 4.57
N VAL A 4 -4.10 -13.55 4.46
CA VAL A 4 -4.37 -12.30 3.73
C VAL A 4 -3.70 -11.12 4.45
N ALA A 5 -3.86 -11.03 5.77
CA ALA A 5 -3.21 -9.98 6.56
C ALA A 5 -1.67 -10.02 6.45
N ARG A 6 -1.06 -11.21 6.41
CA ARG A 6 0.38 -11.36 6.22
C ARG A 6 0.84 -10.87 4.85
N ARG A 7 0.11 -11.25 3.78
CA ARG A 7 0.42 -10.81 2.41
C ARG A 7 0.24 -9.31 2.23
N LEU A 8 -0.86 -8.76 2.74
CA LEU A 8 -1.12 -7.33 2.69
C LEU A 8 0.00 -6.55 3.38
N ARG A 9 0.46 -6.98 4.57
CA ARG A 9 1.62 -6.34 5.21
C ARG A 9 2.86 -6.35 4.31
N HIS A 10 3.15 -7.47 3.66
CA HIS A 10 4.31 -7.57 2.78
C HIS A 10 4.23 -6.58 1.61
N ILE A 11 3.05 -6.47 0.99
CA ILE A 11 2.80 -5.49 -0.08
C ILE A 11 2.91 -4.06 0.44
N CYS A 12 2.26 -3.75 1.57
CA CYS A 12 2.23 -2.41 2.15
C CYS A 12 3.61 -1.91 2.58
N VAL A 13 4.52 -2.78 3.00
CA VAL A 13 5.92 -2.39 3.32
C VAL A 13 6.60 -1.73 2.12
N GLY A 14 6.35 -2.18 0.89
CA GLY A 14 6.91 -1.56 -0.31
C GLY A 14 6.22 -0.25 -0.72
N LEU A 15 5.01 0.01 -0.22
CA LEU A 15 4.18 1.15 -0.62
C LEU A 15 4.09 2.25 0.44
N VAL A 16 4.49 1.96 1.68
CA VAL A 16 4.34 2.89 2.82
C VAL A 16 5.07 4.22 2.59
N HIS A 17 6.21 4.19 1.88
CA HIS A 17 6.98 5.39 1.54
C HIS A 17 6.31 6.27 0.48
N SER A 18 5.32 5.75 -0.24
CA SER A 18 4.55 6.51 -1.23
C SER A 18 3.31 7.19 -0.63
N VAL A 19 2.99 6.89 0.64
CA VAL A 19 1.80 7.43 1.33
C VAL A 19 2.18 8.68 2.12
N PRO A 20 1.38 9.77 2.03
CA PRO A 20 1.59 11.00 2.81
C PRO A 20 1.78 10.77 4.31
N ASP A 21 2.76 11.46 4.91
CA ASP A 21 2.98 11.41 6.35
C ASP A 21 1.74 11.91 7.10
N GLY A 22 1.44 11.29 8.24
CA GLY A 22 0.23 11.60 9.01
C GLY A 22 -1.06 11.01 8.43
N THR A 23 -0.98 10.17 7.40
CA THR A 23 -2.13 9.44 6.86
C THR A 23 -2.26 8.05 7.48
N ASP A 24 -3.42 7.78 8.08
CA ASP A 24 -3.79 6.43 8.51
C ASP A 24 -4.68 5.75 7.46
N VAL A 25 -4.27 4.55 7.01
CA VAL A 25 -5.02 3.76 6.00
C VAL A 25 -5.47 2.43 6.58
N VAL A 26 -6.79 2.18 6.56
CA VAL A 26 -7.38 0.91 6.99
C VAL A 26 -7.80 0.08 5.77
N ILE A 27 -7.17 -1.07 5.58
CA ILE A 27 -7.52 -2.01 4.49
C ILE A 27 -8.39 -3.14 5.05
N ARG A 28 -9.62 -3.26 4.54
CA ARG A 28 -10.52 -4.38 4.86
C ARG A 28 -10.54 -5.40 3.72
N ALA A 29 -10.01 -6.58 3.99
CA ALA A 29 -10.10 -7.70 3.05
C ALA A 29 -11.52 -8.28 3.02
N LEU A 30 -12.15 -8.29 1.84
CA LEU A 30 -13.39 -9.01 1.56
C LEU A 30 -13.12 -10.50 1.31
N PRO A 31 -14.14 -11.39 1.37
CA PRO A 31 -13.94 -12.83 1.20
C PRO A 31 -13.14 -13.24 -0.05
N GLY A 32 -13.31 -12.54 -1.18
CA GLY A 32 -12.58 -12.79 -2.43
C GLY A 32 -11.05 -12.63 -2.33
N ALA A 33 -10.57 -11.82 -1.37
CA ALA A 33 -9.13 -11.64 -1.14
C ALA A 33 -8.44 -12.90 -0.57
N ALA A 34 -9.20 -13.89 -0.09
CA ALA A 34 -8.64 -15.14 0.43
C ALA A 34 -8.11 -16.06 -0.67
N THR A 35 -8.71 -16.00 -1.85
CA THR A 35 -8.37 -16.82 -3.03
C THR A 35 -7.52 -16.08 -4.05
N ALA A 36 -7.54 -14.75 -4.03
CA ALA A 36 -6.67 -13.93 -4.86
C ALA A 36 -5.18 -14.29 -4.65
N ASP A 37 -4.43 -14.27 -5.75
CA ASP A 37 -2.99 -14.44 -5.69
C ASP A 37 -2.29 -13.16 -5.21
N SER A 38 -0.97 -13.24 -5.00
CA SER A 38 -0.20 -12.10 -4.48
C SER A 38 -0.14 -10.94 -5.47
N HIS A 39 -0.10 -11.21 -6.77
CA HIS A 39 0.01 -10.20 -7.82
C HIS A 39 -1.32 -9.44 -7.96
N GLU A 40 -2.44 -10.16 -8.00
CA GLU A 40 -3.79 -9.57 -8.00
C GLU A 40 -4.02 -8.68 -6.77
N LEU A 41 -3.60 -9.16 -5.59
CA LEU A 41 -3.71 -8.37 -4.35
C LEU A 41 -2.88 -7.09 -4.41
N GLU A 42 -1.66 -7.16 -4.95
CA GLU A 42 -0.79 -5.99 -5.10
C GLU A 42 -1.40 -4.97 -6.06
N GLU A 43 -1.87 -5.42 -7.22
CA GLU A 43 -2.51 -4.56 -8.22
C GLU A 43 -3.74 -3.86 -7.64
N GLN A 44 -4.59 -4.59 -6.91
CA GLN A 44 -5.75 -4.02 -6.23
C GLN A 44 -5.34 -2.97 -5.19
N VAL A 45 -4.34 -3.26 -4.34
CA VAL A 45 -3.87 -2.29 -3.33
C VAL A 45 -3.35 -1.03 -4.00
N ARG A 46 -2.51 -1.14 -5.04
CA ARG A 46 -1.99 0.01 -5.79
C ARG A 46 -3.10 0.78 -6.49
N GLY A 47 -4.09 0.09 -7.04
CA GLY A 47 -5.27 0.71 -7.66
C GLY A 47 -6.11 1.50 -6.66
N LEU A 48 -6.33 0.95 -5.47
CA LEU A 48 -7.05 1.62 -4.38
C LEU A 48 -6.31 2.87 -3.90
N LEU A 49 -5.00 2.79 -3.66
CA LEU A 49 -4.20 3.94 -3.23
C LEU A 49 -4.15 5.04 -4.29
N ARG A 50 -4.01 4.69 -5.58
CA ARG A 50 -4.11 5.65 -6.70
C ARG A 50 -5.48 6.33 -6.73
N ARG A 51 -6.55 5.56 -6.57
CA ARG A 51 -7.93 6.08 -6.59
C ARG A 51 -8.19 7.07 -5.45
N MET A 52 -7.52 6.88 -4.30
CA MET A 52 -7.60 7.79 -3.16
C MET A 52 -6.59 8.95 -3.24
N ASN A 53 -5.81 9.05 -4.31
CA ASN A 53 -4.72 10.01 -4.48
C ASN A 53 -3.66 9.95 -3.35
N LEU A 54 -3.41 8.76 -2.82
CA LEU A 54 -2.50 8.52 -1.68
C LEU A 54 -1.12 8.01 -2.11
N LEU A 55 -0.76 8.07 -3.39
CA LEU A 55 0.59 7.74 -3.87
C LEU A 55 1.45 8.99 -4.14
N GLU A 56 1.04 10.13 -3.60
CA GLU A 56 1.73 11.40 -3.76
C GLU A 56 2.85 11.54 -2.73
N HIS A 57 3.96 10.85 -3.01
CA HIS A 57 5.29 11.24 -2.53
C HIS A 57 6.30 10.97 -3.62
N VAL A 58 6.27 11.84 -4.64
CA VAL A 58 7.48 12.28 -5.33
C VAL A 58 7.88 13.58 -4.66
N THR A 59 8.42 13.50 -3.45
CA THR A 59 9.07 14.62 -2.76
C THR A 59 10.47 14.14 -2.40
N GLU A 60 11.40 14.46 -3.29
CA GLU A 60 12.45 15.41 -2.93
C GLU A 60 13.36 14.85 -1.84
N SER A 61 14.18 13.88 -2.24
CA SER A 61 15.53 13.79 -1.71
C SER A 61 16.33 15.03 -2.12
N VAL A 62 15.97 16.21 -1.62
CA VAL A 62 16.92 17.28 -1.39
C VAL A 62 17.71 16.85 -0.16
N SER A 63 18.70 15.99 -0.40
CA SER A 63 19.82 15.86 0.52
C SER A 63 20.74 17.03 0.27
N GLU A 64 20.32 18.22 0.70
CA GLU A 64 21.23 19.26 1.13
C GLU A 64 21.60 18.95 2.58
N SER A 65 22.84 18.53 2.81
CA SER A 65 23.55 18.67 4.09
C SER A 65 25.04 18.45 3.82
N VAL A 66 25.78 19.57 3.74
CA VAL A 66 26.84 20.01 4.69
C VAL A 66 28.17 19.29 4.51
#